data_AF-A0A2T4BTP2-F1
#
_entry.id   AF-A0A2T4BTP2-F1
#
_cell.length_a   1.000
_cell.length_b   1.000
_cell.length_c   1.000
_cell.angle_alpha   90.00
_cell.angle_beta   90.00
_cell.angle_gamma   90.00
#
_symmetry.space_group_name_H-M   'P 1'
#
loop_
_entity.id
_entity.type
_entity.pdbx_description
1 polymer ?
#
loop_
_entity_poly.entity_id
_entity_poly.type
_entity_poly.pdbx_seq_one_letter_code
_entity_poly.pdbx_strand_id
1 'polypeptide(L)'
;MATLTADQIAIIKSTVPIIREHGTTVTTTFYANMLAAHPELKNYFSLRNQQTGAQQAALANSADAKHSNLTTKIFLNNVSESDVKGQQYDYAGRVNLDTLEADGVLPLNDASAEYYICGPEEWMVQVRAELLKKGVSLDRQHLELFRTGTI
;
A
#
# COMPACT_ATOMS: atom_id res chain seq x y z
N MET A 1 -11.61 10.61 -11.77
CA MET A 1 -11.36 10.44 -10.31
C MET A 1 -11.66 11.76 -9.64
N ALA A 2 -12.43 11.77 -8.56
CA ALA A 2 -12.69 13.00 -7.79
C ALA A 2 -11.47 13.30 -6.90
N THR A 3 -10.97 14.53 -6.96
CA THR A 3 -9.87 15.01 -6.13
C THR A 3 -10.40 15.37 -4.74
N LEU A 4 -9.68 15.00 -3.67
CA LEU A 4 -10.07 15.37 -2.30
C LEU A 4 -10.03 16.89 -2.10
N THR A 5 -11.00 17.43 -1.37
CA THR A 5 -10.99 18.85 -0.97
C THR A 5 -9.97 19.11 0.14
N ALA A 6 -9.56 20.37 0.31
CA ALA A 6 -8.64 20.76 1.38
C ALA A 6 -9.18 20.37 2.78
N ASP A 7 -10.49 20.51 3.00
CA ASP A 7 -11.13 20.13 4.26
C ASP A 7 -11.09 18.62 4.51
N GLN A 8 -11.31 17.81 3.46
CA GLN A 8 -11.20 16.35 3.54
C GLN A 8 -9.77 15.94 3.89
N ILE A 9 -8.77 16.58 3.27
CA ILE A 9 -7.36 16.34 3.57
C ILE A 9 -7.05 16.71 5.02
N ALA A 10 -7.57 17.83 5.52
CA ALA A 10 -7.37 18.27 6.90
C ALA A 10 -7.95 17.27 7.92
N ILE A 11 -9.15 16.74 7.65
CA ILE A 11 -9.79 15.70 8.47
C ILE A 11 -8.96 14.40 8.45
N ILE A 12 -8.50 13.97 7.28
CA ILE A 12 -7.65 12.78 7.17
C ILE A 12 -6.37 12.98 7.99
N LYS A 13 -5.68 14.13 7.84
CA LYS A 13 -4.44 14.41 8.58
C LYS A 13 -4.66 14.45 10.10
N SER A 14 -5.78 15.00 10.58
CA SER A 14 -6.06 15.08 12.01
C SER A 14 -6.44 13.74 12.64
N THR A 15 -6.90 12.77 11.85
CA THR A 15 -7.28 11.44 12.34
C THR A 15 -6.11 10.46 12.40
N VAL A 16 -5.04 10.67 11.63
CA VAL A 16 -3.84 9.79 11.62
C VAL A 16 -3.24 9.58 13.02
N PRO A 17 -3.04 10.60 13.88
CA PRO A 17 -2.52 10.38 15.23
C PRO A 17 -3.44 9.55 16.11
N ILE A 18 -4.76 9.71 15.95
CA ILE A 18 -5.79 8.98 16.71
C ILE A 18 -5.80 7.51 16.28
N ILE A 19 -5.70 7.24 14.98
CA ILE A 19 -5.60 5.87 14.46
C ILE A 19 -4.29 5.21 14.92
N ARG A 20 -3.20 5.97 15.08
CA ARG A 20 -1.95 5.43 15.63
C ARG A 20 -2.12 4.95 17.08
N GLU A 21 -2.80 5.73 17.92
CA GLU A 21 -2.96 5.40 19.34
C GLU A 21 -4.08 4.38 19.59
N HIS A 22 -5.12 4.40 18.77
CA HIS A 22 -6.36 3.65 19.02
C HIS A 22 -6.83 2.81 17.83
N GLY A 23 -5.96 2.55 16.85
CA GLY A 23 -6.33 1.89 15.59
C GLY A 23 -7.01 0.55 15.77
N THR A 24 -6.53 -0.29 16.70
CA THR A 24 -7.17 -1.58 16.99
C THR A 24 -8.58 -1.40 17.59
N THR A 25 -8.77 -0.42 18.46
CA THR A 25 -10.09 -0.09 19.01
C THR A 25 -11.03 0.38 17.92
N VAL A 26 -10.59 1.33 17.08
CA VAL A 26 -11.37 1.86 15.96
C VAL A 26 -11.79 0.76 14.99
N THR A 27 -10.86 -0.10 14.59
CA THR A 27 -11.14 -1.19 13.65
C THR A 27 -11.99 -2.30 14.27
N THR A 28 -11.88 -2.54 15.58
CA THR A 28 -12.78 -3.44 16.31
C THR A 28 -14.21 -2.93 16.28
N THR A 29 -14.42 -1.65 16.61
CA THR A 29 -15.74 -1.03 16.52
C THR A 29 -16.26 -1.01 15.09
N PHE A 30 -15.41 -0.72 14.09
CA PHE A 30 -15.77 -0.76 12.68
C PHE A 30 -16.29 -2.14 12.26
N TYR A 31 -15.53 -3.20 12.50
CA TYR A 31 -15.94 -4.55 12.11
C TYR A 31 -17.18 -5.02 12.86
N ALA A 32 -17.32 -4.70 14.15
CA ALA A 32 -18.51 -5.02 14.92
C ALA A 32 -19.76 -4.35 14.33
N ASN A 33 -19.69 -3.03 14.06
CA ASN A 33 -20.80 -2.28 13.49
C ASN A 33 -21.13 -2.74 12.06
N MET A 34 -20.11 -2.92 11.22
CA MET A 34 -20.27 -3.34 9.84
C MET A 34 -20.92 -4.73 9.75
N LEU A 35 -20.45 -5.72 10.51
CA LEU A 35 -21.00 -7.08 10.45
C LEU A 35 -22.36 -7.23 11.16
N ALA A 36 -22.69 -6.30 12.07
CA ALA A 36 -24.02 -6.21 12.67
C ALA A 36 -25.03 -5.59 11.69
N ALA A 37 -24.65 -4.51 11.02
CA ALA A 37 -25.48 -3.83 10.02
C ALA A 37 -25.62 -4.65 8.71
N HIS A 38 -24.57 -5.39 8.35
CA HIS A 38 -24.45 -6.17 7.11
C HIS A 38 -24.03 -7.62 7.38
N PRO A 39 -24.93 -8.48 7.89
CA PRO A 39 -24.63 -9.88 8.19
C PRO A 39 -24.15 -10.68 6.96
N GLU A 40 -24.54 -10.29 5.74
CA GLU A 40 -24.12 -10.89 4.48
C GLU A 40 -22.61 -10.86 4.27
N LEU A 41 -21.91 -9.88 4.88
CA LEU A 41 -20.46 -9.74 4.77
C LEU A 41 -19.70 -10.85 5.50
N LYS A 42 -20.36 -11.60 6.39
CA LYS A 42 -19.76 -12.75 7.09
C LYS A 42 -19.30 -13.87 6.15
N ASN A 43 -19.81 -13.91 4.92
CA ASN A 43 -19.35 -14.85 3.89
C ASN A 43 -18.04 -14.44 3.21
N TYR A 44 -17.64 -13.16 3.33
CA TYR A 44 -16.43 -12.62 2.73
C TYR A 44 -15.29 -12.49 3.74
N PHE A 45 -15.61 -12.38 5.03
CA PHE A 45 -14.63 -12.19 6.10
C PHE A 45 -14.42 -13.46 6.93
N SER A 46 -13.16 -13.74 7.29
CA SER A 46 -12.82 -14.87 8.13
C SER A 46 -13.36 -14.68 9.55
N LEU A 47 -14.42 -15.39 9.91
CA LEU A 47 -15.02 -15.34 11.25
C LEU A 47 -14.03 -15.72 12.36
N ARG A 48 -13.10 -16.63 12.07
CA ARG A 48 -12.00 -16.97 12.98
C ARG A 48 -11.12 -15.74 13.26
N ASN A 49 -10.70 -15.02 12.22
CA ASN A 49 -9.85 -13.84 12.37
C ASN A 49 -10.60 -12.65 12.99
N GLN A 50 -11.92 -12.60 12.81
CA GLN A 50 -12.80 -11.65 13.49
C GLN A 50 -12.88 -11.91 15.00
N GLN A 51 -12.99 -13.18 15.41
CA GLN A 51 -13.01 -13.58 16.81
C GLN A 51 -11.66 -13.41 17.51
N THR A 52 -10.56 -13.70 16.82
CA THR A 52 -9.21 -13.57 17.39
C THR A 52 -8.69 -12.13 17.39
N GLY A 53 -9.38 -11.19 16.74
CA GLY A 53 -8.93 -9.80 16.61
C GLY A 53 -7.87 -9.59 15.52
N ALA A 54 -7.43 -10.65 14.84
CA ALA A 54 -6.34 -10.58 13.86
C ALA A 54 -6.70 -9.68 12.65
N GLN A 55 -7.97 -9.65 12.24
CA GLN A 55 -8.39 -8.84 11.10
C GLN A 55 -8.49 -7.34 11.44
N GLN A 56 -8.95 -7.02 12.65
CA GLN A 56 -8.97 -5.68 13.22
C GLN A 56 -7.54 -5.14 13.32
N ALA A 57 -6.63 -5.93 13.89
CA ALA A 57 -5.22 -5.59 14.00
C ALA A 57 -4.58 -5.36 12.62
N ALA A 58 -4.85 -6.22 11.63
CA ALA A 58 -4.35 -6.05 10.28
C ALA A 58 -4.80 -4.73 9.62
N LEU A 59 -6.09 -4.37 9.77
CA LEU A 59 -6.61 -3.11 9.22
C LEU A 59 -6.04 -1.90 9.98
N ALA A 60 -5.95 -1.96 11.31
CA ALA A 60 -5.37 -0.89 12.13
C ALA A 60 -3.92 -0.63 11.74
N ASN A 61 -3.17 -1.72 11.58
CA ASN A 61 -1.79 -1.70 11.15
C ASN A 61 -1.67 -1.15 9.72
N SER A 62 -2.53 -1.53 8.78
CA SER A 62 -2.48 -0.98 7.42
C SER A 62 -2.71 0.54 7.36
N ALA A 63 -3.41 1.09 8.36
CA ALA A 63 -3.67 2.52 8.48
C ALA A 63 -2.59 3.26 9.30
N ASP A 64 -1.72 2.53 10.01
CA ASP A 64 -0.61 3.13 10.74
C ASP A 64 0.61 3.31 9.82
N ALA A 65 0.90 4.57 9.50
CA ALA A 65 2.02 5.00 8.67
C ALA A 65 3.41 4.79 9.33
N LYS A 66 3.50 4.14 10.51
CA LYS A 66 4.76 3.93 11.27
C LYS A 66 5.08 2.46 11.56
N HIS A 67 4.80 1.55 10.64
CA HIS A 67 5.44 0.23 10.72
C HIS A 67 6.95 0.43 10.59
N SER A 68 7.71 0.13 11.64
CA SER A 68 9.18 0.24 11.63
C SER A 68 9.84 -0.63 10.55
N ASN A 69 9.12 -1.63 10.05
CA ASN A 69 9.56 -2.52 8.97
C ASN A 69 8.92 -2.19 7.63
N LEU A 70 8.15 -1.11 7.51
CA LEU A 70 7.50 -0.69 6.26
C LEU A 70 8.09 0.64 5.80
N THR A 71 8.62 0.64 4.59
CA THR A 71 9.09 1.85 3.92
C THR A 71 8.26 2.07 2.67
N THR A 72 7.70 3.26 2.52
CA THR A 72 6.93 3.66 1.34
C THR A 72 7.70 4.69 0.53
N LYS A 73 7.69 4.55 -0.80
CA LYS A 73 8.20 5.56 -1.74
C LYS A 73 7.15 5.84 -2.81
N ILE A 74 6.77 7.10 -2.96
CA ILE A 74 5.72 7.55 -3.86
C ILE A 74 6.34 8.30 -5.04
N PHE A 75 6.09 7.81 -6.25
CA PHE A 75 6.49 8.47 -7.50
C PHE A 75 5.25 9.13 -8.13
N LEU A 76 5.30 10.44 -8.33
CA LEU A 76 4.20 11.21 -8.93
C LEU A 76 4.63 11.75 -10.29
N ASN A 77 4.02 11.25 -11.36
CA ASN A 77 4.41 11.61 -12.73
C ASN A 77 4.12 13.09 -13.06
N ASN A 78 2.97 13.60 -12.61
CA ASN A 78 2.54 14.96 -12.87
C ASN A 78 2.36 15.69 -11.53
N VAL A 79 3.43 16.29 -11.03
CA VAL A 79 3.42 17.07 -9.79
C VAL A 79 2.75 18.42 -10.05
N SER A 80 1.75 18.75 -9.25
CA SER A 80 1.07 20.04 -9.28
C SER A 80 1.71 21.04 -8.31
N GLU A 81 1.36 22.33 -8.44
CA GLU A 81 1.88 23.37 -7.55
C GLU A 81 1.46 23.21 -6.08
N SER A 82 0.35 22.50 -5.82
CA SER A 82 -0.13 22.22 -4.47
C SER A 82 0.47 20.95 -3.85
N ASP A 83 1.25 20.17 -4.61
CA ASP A 83 1.90 18.96 -4.12
C ASP A 83 3.19 19.29 -3.37
N VAL A 84 3.35 18.71 -2.18
CA VAL A 84 4.51 18.93 -1.33
C VAL A 84 5.35 17.65 -1.26
N LYS A 85 6.63 17.78 -1.61
CA LYS A 85 7.60 16.68 -1.50
C LYS A 85 7.71 16.18 -0.05
N GLY A 86 7.73 14.86 0.14
CA GLY A 86 7.72 14.21 1.45
C GLY A 86 6.35 14.16 2.13
N GLN A 87 5.30 14.67 1.48
CA GLN A 87 3.90 14.51 1.92
C GLN A 87 3.08 13.77 0.86
N GLN A 88 2.97 14.33 -0.35
CA GLN A 88 2.19 13.74 -1.45
C GLN A 88 3.05 12.85 -2.36
N TYR A 89 4.35 13.11 -2.46
CA TYR A 89 5.26 12.35 -3.29
C TYR A 89 6.69 12.42 -2.74
N ASP A 90 7.49 11.40 -3.01
CA ASP A 90 8.92 11.39 -2.71
C ASP A 90 9.73 11.75 -3.96
N TYR A 91 9.27 11.28 -5.12
CA TYR A 91 9.94 11.44 -6.40
C TYR A 91 8.99 11.93 -7.50
N ALA A 92 9.47 12.87 -8.31
CA ALA A 92 8.75 13.28 -9.51
C ALA A 92 9.07 12.31 -10.66
N GLY A 93 8.07 12.01 -11.48
CA GLY A 93 8.19 11.10 -12.62
C GLY A 93 7.65 9.70 -12.36
N ARG A 94 8.00 8.76 -13.25
CA ARG A 94 7.64 7.34 -13.13
C ARG A 94 8.55 6.62 -12.13
N VAL A 95 8.08 5.49 -11.61
CA VAL A 95 8.88 4.59 -10.75
C VAL A 95 10.21 4.26 -11.42
N ASN A 96 11.30 4.48 -10.70
CA ASN A 96 12.67 4.23 -11.14
C ASN A 96 13.40 3.39 -10.08
N LEU A 97 13.90 2.22 -10.50
CA LEU A 97 14.58 1.30 -9.58
C LEU A 97 15.98 1.76 -9.16
N ASP A 98 16.69 2.55 -9.99
CA ASP A 98 17.98 3.14 -9.62
C ASP A 98 17.80 4.14 -8.47
N THR A 99 16.71 4.90 -8.49
CA THR A 99 16.35 5.80 -7.37
C THR A 99 16.07 5.00 -6.09
N LEU A 100 15.34 3.90 -6.18
CA LEU A 100 15.04 3.04 -5.02
C LEU A 100 16.30 2.33 -4.48
N GLU A 101 17.22 1.93 -5.35
CA GLU A 101 18.51 1.36 -4.98
C GLU A 101 19.40 2.40 -4.29
N ALA A 102 19.52 3.60 -4.85
CA ALA A 102 20.30 4.69 -4.26
C ALA A 102 19.78 5.10 -2.87
N ASP A 103 18.47 5.01 -2.67
CA ASP A 103 17.82 5.23 -1.38
C ASP A 103 18.03 4.09 -0.36
N GLY A 104 18.59 2.96 -0.78
CA GLY A 104 18.78 1.78 0.07
C GLY A 104 17.47 1.08 0.46
N VAL A 105 16.37 1.34 -0.26
CA VAL A 105 15.04 0.75 0.03
C VAL A 105 14.71 -0.42 -0.90
N LEU A 106 15.56 -0.70 -1.89
CA LEU A 106 15.46 -1.86 -2.76
C LEU A 106 16.40 -2.96 -2.24
N PRO A 107 15.90 -4.03 -1.60
CA PRO A 107 16.72 -5.01 -0.89
C PRO A 107 17.39 -6.03 -1.84
N LEU A 108 18.22 -5.55 -2.79
CA LEU A 108 18.85 -6.38 -3.82
C LEU A 108 19.80 -7.46 -3.26
N ASN A 109 20.43 -7.17 -2.12
CA ASN A 109 21.38 -8.06 -1.46
C ASN A 109 20.73 -9.06 -0.49
N ASP A 110 19.41 -8.98 -0.29
CA ASP A 110 18.68 -9.93 0.53
C ASP A 110 18.13 -11.05 -0.36
N ALA A 111 18.69 -12.25 -0.22
CA ALA A 111 18.25 -13.41 -0.99
C ALA A 111 16.84 -13.88 -0.62
N SER A 112 16.32 -13.48 0.54
CA SER A 112 14.95 -13.78 0.98
C SER A 112 13.92 -12.73 0.53
N ALA A 113 14.37 -11.63 -0.08
CA ALA A 113 13.46 -10.61 -0.60
C ALA A 113 12.71 -11.11 -1.84
N GLU A 114 11.39 -10.98 -1.78
CA GLU A 114 10.42 -11.30 -2.82
C GLU A 114 9.83 -10.00 -3.40
N TYR A 115 9.67 -9.94 -4.72
CA TYR A 115 9.27 -8.73 -5.44
C TYR A 115 7.91 -8.95 -6.11
N TYR A 116 6.90 -8.23 -5.65
CA TYR A 116 5.54 -8.31 -6.18
C TYR A 116 5.22 -7.06 -7.02
N ILE A 117 4.85 -7.26 -8.28
CA ILE A 117 4.69 -6.19 -9.26
C ILE A 117 3.30 -6.30 -9.88
N CYS A 118 2.56 -5.21 -9.86
CA CYS A 118 1.24 -5.10 -10.48
C CYS A 118 1.14 -3.74 -11.19
N GLY A 119 0.59 -3.74 -12.40
CA GLY A 119 0.38 -2.51 -13.17
C GLY A 119 0.12 -2.78 -14.66
N PRO A 120 0.30 -1.76 -15.51
CA PRO A 120 0.24 -1.94 -16.96
C PRO A 120 1.25 -2.99 -17.44
N GLU A 121 0.82 -3.87 -18.34
CA GLU A 121 1.55 -5.06 -18.75
C GLU A 121 2.99 -4.77 -19.22
N GLU A 122 3.14 -3.82 -20.15
CA GLU A 122 4.47 -3.42 -20.67
C GLU A 122 5.39 -2.90 -19.56
N TRP A 123 4.85 -2.12 -18.62
CA TRP A 123 5.61 -1.59 -17.50
C TRP A 123 6.07 -2.71 -16.56
N MET A 124 5.21 -3.69 -16.27
CA MET A 124 5.60 -4.84 -15.45
C MET A 124 6.73 -5.64 -16.08
N VAL A 125 6.68 -5.87 -17.40
CA VAL A 125 7.75 -6.56 -18.14
C VAL A 125 9.07 -5.77 -18.07
N GLN A 126 9.01 -4.44 -18.17
CA GLN A 126 10.19 -3.58 -18.03
C GLN A 126 10.79 -3.66 -16.62
N VAL A 127 9.97 -3.53 -15.57
CA VAL A 127 10.43 -3.63 -14.17
C VAL A 127 11.08 -4.99 -13.91
N ARG A 128 10.48 -6.07 -14.41
CA ARG A 128 11.03 -7.43 -14.31
C ARG A 128 12.40 -7.55 -14.96
N ALA A 129 12.55 -6.99 -16.17
CA ALA A 129 13.82 -7.00 -16.88
C ALA A 129 14.91 -6.21 -16.13
N GLU A 130 14.56 -5.07 -15.54
CA GLU A 130 15.49 -4.26 -14.74
C GLU A 130 15.91 -4.96 -13.44
N LEU A 131 14.97 -5.59 -12.71
CA LEU A 131 15.29 -6.38 -11.52
C LEU A 131 16.22 -7.56 -11.85
N LEU A 132 16.00 -8.22 -12.99
CA LEU A 132 16.89 -9.28 -13.47
C LEU A 132 18.31 -8.77 -13.75
N LYS A 133 18.45 -7.60 -14.40
CA LYS A 133 19.77 -6.95 -14.61
C LYS A 133 20.45 -6.60 -13.28
N LYS A 134 19.68 -6.29 -12.25
CA LYS A 134 20.16 -6.00 -10.89
C LYS A 134 20.40 -7.26 -10.04
N GLY A 135 20.30 -8.45 -10.62
CA GLY A 135 20.65 -9.72 -9.96
C GLY A 135 19.50 -10.40 -9.21
N VAL A 136 18.27 -9.91 -9.34
CA VAL A 136 17.08 -10.59 -8.79
C VAL A 136 16.66 -11.73 -9.72
N SER A 137 16.61 -12.94 -9.19
CA SER A 137 16.22 -14.12 -9.96
C SER A 137 14.72 -14.14 -10.28
N LEU A 138 14.32 -14.89 -11.31
CA LEU A 138 12.93 -14.87 -11.78
C LEU A 138 11.93 -15.55 -10.83
N ASP A 139 12.39 -16.49 -10.02
CA ASP A 139 11.62 -17.18 -8.98
C ASP A 139 11.21 -16.26 -7.83
N ARG A 140 11.94 -15.15 -7.64
CA ARG A 140 11.65 -14.12 -6.63
C ARG A 140 10.81 -12.95 -7.15
N GLN A 141 10.31 -13.04 -8.38
CA GLN A 141 9.58 -11.97 -9.06
C GLN A 141 8.18 -12.44 -9.45
N HIS A 142 7.18 -11.84 -8.82
CA HIS A 142 5.76 -12.20 -8.96
C HIS A 142 5.02 -11.08 -9.66
N LEU A 143 4.46 -11.36 -10.83
CA LEU A 143 3.69 -10.39 -11.61
C LEU A 143 2.21 -10.75 -11.53
N GLU A 144 1.38 -9.79 -11.13
CA GLU A 144 -0.07 -9.95 -11.08
C GLU A 144 -0.72 -8.91 -12.01
N LEU A 145 -1.55 -9.37 -12.93
CA LEU A 145 -2.26 -8.51 -13.87
C LEU A 145 -3.66 -8.19 -13.35
N PHE A 146 -3.85 -7.00 -12.80
CA PHE A 146 -5.20 -6.53 -12.45
C PHE A 146 -5.85 -5.83 -13.65
N ARG A 147 -6.73 -6.55 -14.36
CA ARG A 147 -7.66 -5.97 -15.34
C ARG A 147 -9.06 -5.87 -14.73
N THR A 148 -9.75 -4.75 -14.99
CA THR A 148 -11.18 -4.59 -14.70
C THR A 148 -11.98 -4.67 -16.01
N GLY A 149 -12.78 -5.72 -16.20
CA GLY A 149 -13.79 -5.80 -17.28
C GLY A 149 -13.71 -7.06 -18.18
N THR A 150 -14.87 -7.52 -18.62
CA THR A 150 -15.10 -8.67 -19.53
C THR A 150 -14.55 -8.42 -20.93
N ILE A 151 -13.91 -9.44 -21.48
CA ILE A 151 -13.63 -9.60 -22.92
C ILE A 151 -14.94 -9.62 -23.72
#